data_AF-A0A6H1ZUH4-F1
#
_entry.id   AF-A0A6H1ZUH4-F1
#
_cell.length_a   1.000
_cell.length_b   1.000
_cell.length_c   1.000
_cell.angle_alpha   90.00
_cell.angle_beta   90.00
_cell.angle_gamma   90.00
#
_symmetry.space_group_name_H-M   'P 1'
#
loop_
_entity.id
_entity.type
_entity.pdbx_description
1 polymer ?
#
loop_
_entity_poly.entity_id
_entity_poly.type
_entity_poly.pdbx_seq_one_letter_code
_entity_poly.pdbx_strand_id
1 'polypeptide(L)'
;MSDKREIENRIAIISNQLLSELTNQEILQYASEKWGVSDRQVRTYIRRCYDLWHKIFVMKRKRNLGYHLAKRADLYKQAYSKKQWNICLEIIRDEAKLAGIYPAEKHEITERKVIVLGRKKEGEEKDKEEKGNE
;
A
#
# COMPACT_ATOMS: atom_id res chain seq x y z
N MET A 1 -18.78 9.68 -31.92
CA MET A 1 -18.65 9.91 -30.46
C MET A 1 -18.84 8.57 -29.76
N SER A 2 -17.91 8.14 -28.91
CA SER A 2 -18.07 6.88 -28.17
C SER A 2 -19.14 7.04 -27.10
N ASP A 3 -20.06 6.08 -27.01
CA ASP A 3 -21.17 6.12 -26.07
C ASP A 3 -20.65 6.06 -24.63
N LYS A 4 -21.28 6.77 -23.70
CA LYS A 4 -20.86 6.86 -22.29
C LYS A 4 -20.68 5.47 -21.67
N ARG A 5 -21.58 4.56 -22.01
CA ARG A 5 -21.58 3.17 -21.57
C ARG A 5 -20.38 2.38 -22.13
N GLU A 6 -19.96 2.68 -23.36
CA GLU A 6 -18.79 2.06 -23.98
C GLU A 6 -17.50 2.48 -23.26
N ILE A 7 -17.40 3.76 -22.87
CA ILE A 7 -16.27 4.28 -22.09
C ILE A 7 -16.20 3.60 -20.71
N GLU A 8 -17.33 3.41 -20.04
CA GLU A 8 -17.39 2.71 -18.76
C GLU A 8 -16.94 1.24 -18.89
N ASN A 9 -17.35 0.55 -19.96
CA ASN A 9 -16.89 -0.81 -20.25
C ASN A 9 -15.37 -0.87 -20.46
N ARG A 10 -14.79 0.10 -21.18
CA ARG A 10 -13.33 0.18 -21.39
C ARG A 10 -12.58 0.40 -20.08
N ILE A 11 -13.07 1.27 -19.22
CA ILE A 11 -12.51 1.52 -17.88
C ILE A 11 -12.57 0.22 -17.04
N ALA A 12 -13.69 -0.51 -17.07
CA ALA A 12 -13.81 -1.79 -16.36
C ALA A 12 -12.79 -2.82 -16.85
N ILE A 13 -12.58 -2.95 -18.16
CA ILE A 13 -11.57 -3.85 -18.74
C ILE A 13 -10.16 -3.45 -18.29
N ILE A 14 -9.80 -2.17 -18.39
CA ILE A 14 -8.49 -1.66 -17.93
C ILE A 14 -8.33 -1.90 -16.42
N SER A 15 -9.37 -1.74 -15.62
CA SER A 15 -9.31 -2.01 -14.18
C SER A 15 -8.99 -3.46 -13.88
N ASN A 16 -9.53 -4.42 -14.64
CA ASN A 16 -9.20 -5.84 -14.48
C ASN A 16 -7.74 -6.11 -14.89
N GLN A 17 -7.25 -5.47 -15.95
CA GLN A 17 -5.85 -5.60 -16.38
C GLN A 17 -4.86 -5.07 -15.33
N LEU A 18 -5.19 -3.94 -14.67
CA LEU A 18 -4.39 -3.41 -13.57
C LEU A 18 -4.39 -4.33 -12.34
N LEU A 19 -5.45 -5.11 -12.12
CA LEU A 19 -5.48 -6.12 -11.05
C LEU A 19 -4.66 -7.37 -11.40
N SER A 20 -4.56 -7.70 -12.68
CA SER A 20 -3.75 -8.81 -13.20
C SER A 20 -2.26 -8.47 -13.39
N GLU A 21 -1.79 -7.39 -12.76
CA GLU A 21 -0.38 -6.93 -12.76
C GLU A 21 0.18 -6.51 -14.13
N LEU A 22 -0.66 -6.17 -15.11
CA LEU A 22 -0.16 -5.61 -16.38
C LEU A 22 0.49 -4.24 -16.16
N THR A 23 1.60 -4.00 -16.85
CA THR A 23 2.29 -2.71 -16.81
C THR A 23 1.52 -1.64 -17.59
N ASN A 24 1.72 -0.37 -17.21
CA ASN A 24 1.07 0.74 -17.90
C ASN A 24 1.38 0.79 -19.41
N GLN A 25 2.56 0.32 -19.82
CA GLN A 25 2.96 0.28 -21.23
C GLN A 25 2.17 -0.77 -22.02
N GLU A 26 1.97 -1.96 -21.45
CA GLU A 26 1.16 -3.02 -22.08
C GLU A 26 -0.31 -2.59 -22.21
N ILE A 27 -0.84 -1.88 -21.22
CA ILE A 27 -2.21 -1.34 -21.27
C ILE A 27 -2.36 -0.28 -22.37
N LEU A 28 -1.35 0.58 -22.54
CA LEU A 28 -1.32 1.58 -23.62
C LEU A 28 -1.34 0.91 -24.99
N GLN A 29 -0.48 -0.09 -25.18
CA GLN A 29 -0.40 -0.85 -26.42
C GLN A 29 -1.72 -1.58 -26.71
N TYR A 30 -2.26 -2.30 -25.74
CA TYR A 30 -3.53 -3.00 -25.86
C TYR A 30 -4.69 -2.06 -26.23
N ALA A 31 -4.79 -0.90 -25.56
CA ALA A 31 -5.87 0.03 -25.79
C ALA A 31 -5.76 0.73 -27.16
N SER A 32 -4.53 1.00 -27.63
CA SER A 32 -4.26 1.49 -28.97
C SER A 32 -4.66 0.45 -30.03
N GLU A 33 -4.20 -0.80 -29.89
CA GLU A 33 -4.49 -1.88 -30.84
C GLU A 33 -5.98 -2.25 -30.90
N LYS A 34 -6.65 -2.30 -29.74
CA LYS A 34 -8.03 -2.78 -29.66
C LYS A 34 -9.08 -1.70 -29.94
N TRP A 35 -8.83 -0.45 -29.54
CA TRP A 35 -9.81 0.62 -29.59
C TRP A 35 -9.36 1.85 -30.38
N GLY A 36 -8.11 1.90 -30.83
CA GLY A 36 -7.56 3.06 -31.57
C GLY A 36 -7.56 4.35 -30.76
N VAL A 37 -7.50 4.26 -29.42
CA VAL A 37 -7.50 5.44 -28.54
C VAL A 37 -6.09 5.96 -28.29
N SER A 38 -5.96 7.28 -28.18
CA SER A 38 -4.68 7.92 -27.88
C SER A 38 -4.18 7.60 -26.46
N ASP A 39 -2.87 7.59 -26.28
CA ASP A 39 -2.21 7.41 -24.97
C ASP A 39 -2.76 8.33 -23.88
N ARG A 40 -3.09 9.58 -24.25
CA ARG A 40 -3.66 10.57 -23.33
C ARG A 40 -5.03 10.12 -22.81
N GLN A 41 -5.86 9.51 -23.66
CA GLN A 41 -7.16 8.97 -23.26
C GLN A 41 -6.99 7.75 -22.35
N VAL A 42 -6.06 6.85 -22.67
CA VAL A 42 -5.78 5.67 -21.84
C VAL A 42 -5.29 6.07 -20.44
N ARG A 43 -4.38 7.03 -20.34
CA ARG A 43 -3.94 7.59 -19.04
C ARG A 43 -5.10 8.20 -18.26
N THR A 44 -6.06 8.81 -18.94
CA THR A 44 -7.29 9.33 -18.32
C THR A 44 -8.16 8.19 -17.78
N TYR A 45 -8.29 7.07 -18.51
CA TYR A 45 -8.99 5.89 -18.05
C TYR A 45 -8.32 5.26 -16.83
N ILE A 46 -6.99 5.13 -16.84
CA ILE A 46 -6.21 4.62 -15.70
C ILE A 46 -6.44 5.47 -14.45
N ARG A 47 -6.38 6.81 -14.57
CA ARG A 47 -6.68 7.70 -13.45
C ARG A 47 -8.09 7.47 -12.90
N ARG A 48 -9.09 7.34 -13.78
CA ARG A 48 -10.47 7.04 -13.38
C ARG A 48 -10.60 5.69 -12.67
N CYS A 49 -9.83 4.67 -13.07
CA CYS A 49 -9.77 3.40 -12.34
C CYS A 49 -9.30 3.60 -10.90
N TYR A 50 -8.20 4.33 -10.69
CA TYR A 50 -7.70 4.63 -9.36
C TYR A 50 -8.69 5.44 -8.52
N ASP A 51 -9.38 6.42 -9.11
CA ASP A 51 -10.41 7.19 -8.41
C ASP A 51 -11.58 6.31 -7.97
N LEU A 52 -12.03 5.39 -8.83
CA LEU A 52 -13.08 4.42 -8.51
C LEU A 52 -12.64 3.47 -7.40
N TRP A 53 -11.42 2.95 -7.48
CA TRP A 53 -10.85 2.10 -6.45
C TRP A 53 -10.74 2.82 -5.13
N HIS A 54 -10.27 4.07 -5.12
CA HIS A 54 -10.20 4.87 -3.92
C HIS A 54 -11.58 5.02 -3.26
N LYS A 55 -12.62 5.34 -4.03
CA LYS A 55 -14.00 5.41 -3.53
C LYS A 55 -14.46 4.08 -2.94
N ILE A 56 -14.23 2.98 -3.66
CA ILE A 56 -14.58 1.63 -3.19
C ILE A 56 -13.83 1.30 -1.90
N PHE A 57 -12.52 1.58 -1.81
CA PHE A 57 -11.71 1.31 -0.64
C PHE A 57 -12.10 2.16 0.56
N VAL A 58 -12.44 3.44 0.36
CA VAL A 58 -12.94 4.30 1.44
C VAL A 58 -14.26 3.75 1.99
N MET A 59 -15.18 3.34 1.12
CA MET A 59 -16.44 2.73 1.54
C MET A 59 -16.22 1.39 2.24
N LYS A 60 -15.34 0.54 1.68
CA LYS A 60 -14.97 -0.75 2.26
C LYS A 60 -14.28 -0.58 3.60
N ARG A 61 -13.42 0.44 3.78
CA ARG A 61 -12.76 0.75 5.06
C ARG A 61 -13.77 1.05 6.15
N LYS A 62 -14.77 1.91 5.87
CA LYS A 62 -15.85 2.20 6.84
C LYS A 62 -16.65 0.95 7.20
N ARG A 63 -17.03 0.14 6.20
CA ARG A 63 -17.74 -1.13 6.43
C ARG A 63 -16.90 -2.13 7.23
N ASN A 64 -15.62 -2.26 6.89
CA ASN A 64 -14.70 -3.15 7.58
C ASN A 64 -14.53 -2.74 9.04
N LEU A 65 -14.43 -1.43 9.34
CA LEU A 65 -14.36 -0.94 10.71
C LEU A 65 -15.58 -1.38 11.52
N GLY A 66 -16.79 -1.16 11.00
CA GLY A 66 -18.02 -1.61 11.65
C GLY A 66 -18.07 -3.12 11.86
N TYR A 67 -17.62 -3.90 10.89
CA TYR A 67 -17.53 -5.35 10.99
C TYR A 67 -16.55 -5.82 12.08
N HIS A 68 -15.37 -5.19 12.17
CA HIS A 68 -14.38 -5.51 13.21
C HIS A 68 -14.87 -5.13 14.61
N LEU A 69 -15.55 -3.99 14.76
CA LEU A 69 -16.18 -3.60 16.03
C LEU A 69 -17.27 -4.59 16.44
N ALA A 70 -18.14 -5.01 15.51
CA ALA A 70 -19.18 -6.00 15.81
C ALA A 70 -18.59 -7.36 16.27
N LYS A 71 -17.52 -7.82 15.61
CA LYS A 71 -16.82 -9.04 16.04
C LYS A 71 -16.20 -8.91 17.43
N ARG A 72 -15.61 -7.76 17.75
CA ARG A 72 -15.02 -7.52 19.08
C ARG A 72 -16.08 -7.42 20.17
N ALA A 73 -17.22 -6.80 19.89
CA ALA A 73 -18.35 -6.80 20.82
C ALA A 73 -18.87 -8.22 21.11
N ASP A 74 -18.89 -9.11 20.10
CA ASP A 74 -19.23 -10.52 20.32
C ASP A 74 -18.19 -11.25 21.17
N LEU A 75 -16.89 -11.08 20.88
CA LEU A 75 -15.80 -11.63 21.69
C LEU A 75 -15.85 -11.12 23.13
N TYR A 76 -16.17 -9.84 23.34
CA TYR A 76 -16.34 -9.25 24.66
C TYR A 76 -17.44 -9.96 25.45
N LYS A 77 -18.62 -10.19 24.84
CA LYS A 77 -19.71 -10.92 25.49
C LYS A 77 -19.29 -12.33 25.91
N GLN A 78 -18.56 -13.03 25.04
CA GLN A 78 -18.04 -14.37 25.33
C GLN A 78 -17.03 -14.36 26.49
N ALA A 79 -16.09 -13.41 26.50
CA ALA A 79 -15.10 -13.25 27.57
C ALA A 79 -15.75 -12.84 28.91
N TYR A 80 -16.75 -11.95 28.86
CA TYR A 80 -17.52 -11.50 30.02
C TYR A 80 -18.27 -12.67 30.66
N SER A 81 -18.94 -13.50 29.86
CA SER A 81 -19.63 -14.71 30.34
C SER A 81 -18.68 -15.70 31.03
N LYS A 82 -17.42 -15.76 30.61
CA LYS A 82 -16.37 -16.60 31.19
C LYS A 82 -15.63 -15.92 32.36
N LYS A 83 -16.04 -14.72 32.76
CA LYS A 83 -15.39 -13.89 33.80
C LYS A 83 -13.90 -13.62 33.55
N GLN A 84 -13.50 -13.57 32.29
CA GLN A 84 -12.12 -13.29 31.88
C GLN A 84 -11.89 -11.78 31.77
N TRP A 85 -11.76 -11.11 32.92
CA TRP A 85 -11.70 -9.65 33.01
C TRP A 85 -10.51 -9.02 32.29
N ASN A 86 -9.36 -9.68 32.29
CA ASN A 86 -8.16 -9.19 31.59
C ASN A 86 -8.40 -9.08 30.08
N ILE A 87 -9.01 -10.11 29.48
CA ILE A 87 -9.34 -10.15 28.06
C ILE A 87 -10.40 -9.09 27.73
N CYS A 88 -11.38 -8.88 28.62
CA CYS A 88 -12.39 -7.83 28.45
C CYS A 88 -11.74 -6.43 28.37
N LEU A 89 -10.76 -6.15 29.23
CA LEU A 89 -10.01 -4.88 29.23
C LEU A 89 -9.18 -4.72 27.95
N GLU A 90 -8.52 -5.78 27.49
CA GLU A 90 -7.76 -5.77 26.24
C GLU A 90 -8.65 -5.45 25.04
N ILE A 91 -9.80 -6.12 24.92
CA ILE A 91 -10.76 -5.87 23.83
C ILE A 91 -11.25 -4.42 23.83
N ILE A 92 -11.59 -3.85 24.99
CA ILE A 92 -12.03 -2.45 25.11
C ILE A 92 -10.92 -1.49 24.69
N ARG A 93 -9.67 -1.72 25.12
CA ARG A 93 -8.53 -0.88 24.71
C ARG A 93 -8.36 -0.91 23.20
N ASP A 94 -8.48 -2.09 22.62
CA ASP A 94 -8.36 -2.33 21.19
C ASP A 94 -9.49 -1.65 20.39
N GLU A 95 -10.73 -1.68 20.87
CA GLU A 95 -11.85 -0.94 20.29
C GLU A 95 -11.62 0.57 20.35
N ALA A 96 -11.16 1.09 21.49
CA ALA A 96 -10.85 2.50 21.66
C ALA A 96 -9.68 2.98 20.77
N LYS A 97 -8.67 2.13 20.54
CA LYS A 97 -7.60 2.40 19.57
C LYS A 97 -8.14 2.46 18.13
N LEU A 98 -9.01 1.54 17.73
CA LEU A 98 -9.64 1.57 16.40
C LEU A 98 -10.58 2.77 16.21
N ALA A 99 -11.25 3.21 17.27
CA ALA A 99 -12.13 4.38 17.25
C ALA A 99 -11.35 5.71 17.29
N GLY A 100 -10.03 5.68 17.50
CA GLY A 100 -9.19 6.88 17.59
C GLY A 100 -9.39 7.69 18.87
N ILE A 101 -9.87 7.06 19.95
CA ILE A 101 -10.06 7.71 21.26
C ILE A 101 -8.70 7.99 21.92
N TYR A 102 -7.73 7.09 21.72
CA TYR A 102 -6.37 7.30 22.20
C TYR A 102 -5.57 8.20 21.25
N PRO A 103 -4.67 9.05 21.78
CA PRO A 103 -3.74 9.80 20.95
C PRO A 103 -2.86 8.82 20.16
N ALA A 104 -2.56 9.17 18.92
CA ALA A 104 -1.72 8.34 18.06
C ALA A 104 -0.34 8.13 18.71
N GLU A 105 0.05 6.86 18.89
CA GLU A 105 1.38 6.50 19.38
C GLU A 105 2.42 6.98 18.35
N LYS A 106 3.27 7.93 18.76
CA LYS A 106 4.39 8.41 17.93
C LYS A 106 5.51 7.38 18.03
N HIS A 107 5.80 6.70 16.92
CA HIS A 107 7.00 5.87 16.83
C HIS A 107 8.12 6.66 16.16
N GLU A 108 9.23 6.86 16.87
CA GLU A 108 10.46 7.39 16.28
C GLU A 108 11.04 6.31 15.35
N ILE A 109 11.18 6.63 14.06
CA ILE A 109 11.82 5.74 13.09
C ILE A 109 13.33 5.86 13.30
N THR A 110 13.92 4.94 14.05
CA THR A 110 15.38 4.83 14.12
C THR A 110 15.86 4.25 12.79
N GLU A 111 16.59 5.04 12.00
CA GLU A 111 17.17 4.60 10.74
C GLU A 111 18.03 3.35 10.96
N ARG A 112 17.68 2.24 10.30
CA ARG A 112 18.59 1.09 10.20
C ARG A 112 19.78 1.54 9.38
N LYS A 113 20.96 1.65 10.01
CA LYS A 113 22.23 1.72 9.30
C LYS A 113 22.34 0.50 8.38
N VAL A 114 22.14 0.72 7.08
CA VAL A 114 22.50 -0.26 6.05
C VAL A 114 24.03 -0.35 6.08
N ILE A 115 24.55 -1.40 6.70
CA ILE A 115 25.99 -1.71 6.63
C ILE A 115 26.24 -2.17 5.20
N VAL A 116 26.65 -1.25 4.33
CA VAL A 116 27.23 -1.59 3.03
C VAL A 116 28.59 -2.19 3.33
N LEU A 117 28.69 -3.53 3.30
CA LEU A 117 29.95 -4.26 3.28
C LEU A 117 30.67 -3.92 1.97
N GLY A 118 31.43 -2.82 2.01
CA GLY A 118 32.32 -2.41 0.93
C GLY A 118 33.37 -3.49 0.70
N ARG A 119 33.36 -4.05 -0.51
CA ARG A 119 34.45 -4.89 -1.04
C ARG A 119 35.78 -4.16 -0.84
N LYS A 120 36.66 -4.71 -0.01
CA LYS A 120 38.10 -4.42 -0.06
C LYS A 120 38.56 -4.70 -1.49
N LYS A 121 39.00 -3.67 -2.21
CA LYS A 121 40.00 -3.84 -3.27
C LYS A 121 41.35 -3.64 -2.60
N GLU A 122 42.02 -4.75 -2.36
CA GLU A 122 43.47 -4.78 -2.12
C GLU A 122 44.16 -4.52 -3.47
N GLY A 123 45.15 -3.64 -3.46
CA GLY A 123 46.01 -3.38 -4.60
C GLY A 123 46.23 -1.89 -4.87
N GLU A 124 47.18 -1.29 -4.16
CA GLU A 124 48.24 -0.47 -4.77
C GLU A 124 49.34 -0.27 -3.71
N GLU A 125 50.31 -1.16 -3.80
CA GLU A 125 51.62 -1.08 -3.18
C GLU A 125 52.50 -0.15 -4.03
N LYS A 126 53.45 0.53 -3.38
CA LYS A 126 54.62 1.25 -3.94
C LYS A 126 54.39 2.70 -4.37
N ASP A 127 54.80 3.61 -3.49
CA ASP A 127 55.93 4.52 -3.74
C ASP A 127 55.99 5.60 -2.65
N LYS A 128 57.06 5.54 -1.84
CA LYS A 128 57.76 6.62 -1.09
C LYS A 128 58.52 6.04 0.10
N GLU A 129 59.37 5.05 -0.16
CA GLU A 129 60.72 5.11 0.42
C GLU A 129 61.53 6.08 -0.46
N GLU A 130 62.49 6.76 0.15
CA GLU A 130 63.25 7.91 -0.40
C GLU A 130 62.56 9.28 -0.31
N LYS A 131 62.60 9.85 0.89
CA LYS A 131 63.28 11.15 1.11
C LYS A 131 63.65 11.32 2.58
N GLY A 132 64.94 11.19 2.86
CA GLY A 132 65.63 11.91 3.93
C GLY A 132 65.78 11.19 5.26
N ASN A 133 66.72 10.23 5.34
CA ASN A 133 67.52 10.10 6.55
C ASN A 133 68.76 11.00 6.37
N GLU A 134 69.09 11.74 7.42
CA GLU A 134 70.45 12.23 7.70
C GLU A 134 71.47 11.09 7.71
#